data_AF-A0A1F8BBL5-F1
#
_entry.id   AF-A0A1F8BBL5-F1
#
_cell.length_a   1.000
_cell.length_b   1.000
_cell.length_c   1.000
_cell.angle_alpha   90.00
_cell.angle_beta   90.00
_cell.angle_gamma   90.00
#
_symmetry.space_group_name_H-M   'P 1'
#
loop_
_entity.id
_entity.type
_entity.pdbx_description
1 polymer ?
#
loop_
_entity_poly.entity_id
_entity_poly.type
_entity_poly.pdbx_seq_one_letter_code
_entity_poly.pdbx_strand_id
1 'polypeptide(L)'
;MKNLEFPIIGTRLSGGQAKVISQKFDLNSPGGRKEYFEAKVGDEIEHLSKYLQNNSFIVYLLGKKNSGKGTYSKLLTEIFGEDKIAHVSVGDLVRETDDWKSFVKTKRFLKLKKYYRGYISFDEIVASLSSRSTEKLLPTEFILALLKAHIDELRGKAIFIDGLPRGMDQISYSLYFRDIINYRDDPDFFVLIDIPESVIDERMKYRVVCPICKTSRNKKLLITSKVEFNPKDKQFNLICDNPDCPEVGRARMVSKEGDEKGLEPIRERLQKDEELIKTAFSLHGIPKILARNHVPVADASKYFDDYELTPEYSFTWDEEKKIVKVNEKSWTVKDDNGVLSHSLLAPPVVISIIKQLVEVLEL
;
A
#
# COMPACT_ATOMS: atom_id res chain seq x y z
N MET A 1 -5.25 6.01 14.97
CA MET A 1 -5.30 7.46 14.68
C MET A 1 -5.82 8.20 15.90
N LYS A 2 -5.42 9.45 16.13
CA LYS A 2 -5.86 10.18 17.32
C LYS A 2 -7.39 10.37 17.32
N ASN A 3 -8.05 9.91 18.37
CA ASN A 3 -9.51 9.97 18.57
C ASN A 3 -10.35 9.25 17.50
N LEU A 4 -9.77 8.31 16.75
CA LEU A 4 -10.48 7.45 15.81
C LEU A 4 -9.91 6.03 15.92
N GLU A 5 -10.72 5.11 16.43
CA GLU A 5 -10.30 3.75 16.68
C GLU A 5 -10.82 2.79 15.59
N PHE A 6 -9.90 2.03 15.01
CA PHE A 6 -10.22 0.97 14.06
C PHE A 6 -10.29 -0.37 14.79
N PRO A 7 -11.15 -1.30 14.34
CA PRO A 7 -11.26 -2.62 14.96
C PRO A 7 -9.95 -3.39 14.87
N ILE A 8 -9.69 -4.21 15.88
CA ILE A 8 -8.62 -5.22 15.83
C ILE A 8 -9.24 -6.50 15.26
N ILE A 9 -8.97 -6.76 14.00
CA ILE A 9 -9.38 -8.00 13.33
C ILE A 9 -8.19 -8.97 13.36
N GLY A 10 -8.27 -9.94 14.25
CA GLY A 10 -7.22 -10.93 14.44
C GLY A 10 -7.13 -11.98 13.33
N THR A 11 -5.96 -12.57 13.21
CA THR A 11 -5.61 -13.70 12.33
C THR A 11 -5.42 -14.99 13.13
N ARG A 12 -5.32 -14.90 14.46
CA ARG A 12 -5.15 -16.06 15.33
C ARG A 12 -6.38 -16.96 15.23
N LEU A 13 -6.16 -18.19 14.80
CA LEU A 13 -7.22 -19.19 14.74
C LEU A 13 -7.56 -19.63 16.16
N SER A 14 -8.84 -19.92 16.43
CA SER A 14 -9.30 -20.37 17.73
C SER A 14 -9.78 -21.83 17.70
N GLY A 15 -9.77 -22.50 18.84
CA GLY A 15 -10.33 -23.85 18.98
C GLY A 15 -9.59 -24.94 18.18
N GLY A 16 -10.34 -25.83 17.53
CA GLY A 16 -9.80 -27.00 16.82
C GLY A 16 -8.88 -26.66 15.65
N GLN A 17 -9.08 -25.52 14.99
CA GLN A 17 -8.25 -25.05 13.87
C GLN A 17 -6.84 -24.64 14.34
N ALA A 18 -6.71 -24.09 15.55
CA ALA A 18 -5.41 -23.74 16.14
C ALA A 18 -4.53 -24.96 16.43
N LYS A 19 -5.14 -26.14 16.71
CA LYS A 19 -4.41 -27.40 16.90
C LYS A 19 -3.89 -28.00 15.59
N VAL A 20 -4.49 -27.64 14.45
CA VAL A 20 -4.12 -28.16 13.13
C VAL A 20 -2.98 -27.33 12.52
N ILE A 21 -2.89 -26.03 12.85
CA ILE A 21 -1.92 -25.10 12.26
C ILE A 21 -1.00 -24.56 13.36
N SER A 22 -0.07 -25.40 13.83
CA SER A 22 1.02 -24.97 14.75
C SER A 22 2.25 -24.43 14.00
N GLN A 23 2.14 -24.20 12.68
CA GLN A 23 3.27 -23.85 11.83
C GLN A 23 3.52 -22.34 11.83
N LYS A 24 4.81 -21.96 11.90
CA LYS A 24 5.27 -20.60 11.63
C LYS A 24 5.40 -20.43 10.12
N PHE A 25 4.73 -19.41 9.57
CA PHE A 25 4.80 -19.09 8.15
C PHE A 25 5.92 -18.09 7.86
N ASP A 26 6.60 -18.26 6.72
CA ASP A 26 7.52 -17.24 6.21
C ASP A 26 6.77 -16.18 5.41
N LEU A 27 6.44 -15.07 6.06
CA LEU A 27 5.72 -13.96 5.44
C LEU A 27 6.57 -13.13 4.46
N ASN A 28 7.88 -13.37 4.38
CA ASN A 28 8.76 -12.65 3.48
C ASN A 28 8.85 -13.30 2.09
N SER A 29 8.55 -14.59 1.95
CA SER A 29 8.52 -15.28 0.66
C SER A 29 7.11 -15.39 0.06
N PRO A 30 6.96 -15.33 -1.28
CA PRO A 30 5.67 -15.54 -1.94
C PRO A 30 5.04 -16.91 -1.61
N GLY A 31 5.86 -17.97 -1.55
CA GLY A 31 5.39 -19.31 -1.20
C GLY A 31 4.82 -19.37 0.22
N GLY A 32 5.56 -18.86 1.22
CA GLY A 32 5.08 -18.85 2.60
C GLY A 32 3.86 -17.94 2.81
N ARG A 33 3.75 -16.83 2.07
CA ARG A 33 2.52 -16.01 2.05
C ARG A 33 1.32 -16.74 1.47
N LYS A 34 1.50 -17.49 0.38
CA LYS A 34 0.41 -18.29 -0.21
C LYS A 34 -0.13 -19.30 0.79
N GLU A 35 0.74 -20.07 1.43
CA GLU A 35 0.35 -21.02 2.48
C GLU A 35 -0.33 -20.33 3.66
N TYR A 36 0.16 -19.15 4.05
CA TYR A 36 -0.42 -18.35 5.13
C TYR A 36 -1.83 -17.86 4.81
N PHE A 37 -2.06 -17.30 3.63
CA PHE A 37 -3.38 -16.80 3.24
C PHE A 37 -4.39 -17.94 3.12
N GLU A 38 -4.01 -19.06 2.49
CA GLU A 38 -4.85 -20.26 2.41
C GLU A 38 -5.24 -20.77 3.80
N ALA A 39 -4.27 -20.85 4.71
CA ALA A 39 -4.50 -21.33 6.07
C ALA A 39 -5.40 -20.41 6.92
N LYS A 40 -5.40 -19.10 6.66
CA LYS A 40 -6.03 -18.11 7.53
C LYS A 40 -7.35 -17.57 6.99
N VAL A 41 -7.52 -17.51 5.67
CA VAL A 41 -8.67 -16.93 4.97
C VAL A 41 -8.96 -17.63 3.62
N GLY A 42 -8.68 -18.93 3.51
CA GLY A 42 -8.91 -19.70 2.28
C GLY A 42 -10.36 -19.66 1.81
N ASP A 43 -11.32 -19.83 2.72
CA ASP A 43 -12.76 -19.78 2.43
C ASP A 43 -13.18 -18.40 1.87
N GLU A 44 -12.72 -17.32 2.48
CA GLU A 44 -12.97 -15.96 2.00
C GLU A 44 -12.35 -15.70 0.62
N ILE A 45 -11.14 -16.22 0.38
CA ILE A 45 -10.46 -16.15 -0.92
C ILE A 45 -11.26 -16.91 -1.98
N GLU A 46 -11.84 -18.08 -1.66
CA GLU A 46 -12.66 -18.85 -2.59
C GLU A 46 -13.93 -18.06 -2.99
N HIS A 47 -14.65 -17.49 -2.01
CA HIS A 47 -15.84 -16.68 -2.28
C HIS A 47 -15.52 -15.47 -3.15
N LEU A 48 -14.47 -14.72 -2.83
CA LEU A 48 -14.02 -13.57 -3.62
C LEU A 48 -13.56 -13.98 -5.01
N SER A 49 -12.84 -15.09 -5.14
CA SER A 49 -12.38 -15.61 -6.43
C SER A 49 -13.57 -15.96 -7.34
N LYS A 50 -14.62 -16.57 -6.79
CA LYS A 50 -15.86 -16.87 -7.51
C LYS A 50 -16.59 -15.59 -7.93
N TYR A 51 -16.70 -14.60 -7.03
CA TYR A 51 -17.29 -13.30 -7.35
C TYR A 51 -16.57 -12.61 -8.51
N LEU A 52 -15.23 -12.58 -8.49
CA LEU A 52 -14.37 -11.94 -9.50
C LEU A 52 -14.34 -12.67 -10.86
N GLN A 53 -15.04 -13.80 -11.01
CA GLN A 53 -15.19 -14.43 -12.32
C GLN A 53 -16.07 -13.59 -13.24
N ASN A 54 -17.13 -13.00 -12.70
CA ASN A 54 -18.16 -12.30 -13.48
C ASN A 54 -18.46 -10.88 -12.98
N ASN A 55 -17.91 -10.49 -11.83
CA ASN A 55 -18.19 -9.20 -11.21
C ASN A 55 -16.89 -8.44 -10.93
N SER A 56 -17.02 -7.13 -10.69
CA SER A 56 -15.94 -6.26 -10.21
C SER A 56 -16.41 -5.36 -9.08
N PHE A 57 -15.49 -4.57 -8.54
CA PHE A 57 -15.75 -3.53 -7.55
C PHE A 57 -14.67 -2.45 -7.64
N ILE A 58 -14.91 -1.30 -7.02
CA ILE A 58 -13.98 -0.17 -6.95
C ILE A 58 -13.64 0.13 -5.49
N VAL A 59 -12.34 0.26 -5.22
CA VAL A 59 -11.81 0.56 -3.90
C VAL A 59 -11.05 1.87 -3.91
N TYR A 60 -11.41 2.80 -3.03
CA TYR A 60 -10.61 4.00 -2.77
C TYR A 60 -9.70 3.76 -1.57
N LEU A 61 -8.39 3.69 -1.81
CA LEU A 61 -7.38 3.45 -0.77
C LEU A 61 -6.99 4.77 -0.09
N LEU A 62 -7.41 4.94 1.15
CA LEU A 62 -7.05 6.10 1.98
C LEU A 62 -6.16 5.68 3.14
N GLY A 63 -5.06 6.40 3.31
CA GLY A 63 -4.07 6.12 4.32
C GLY A 63 -2.98 7.18 4.28
N LYS A 64 -2.36 7.48 5.43
CA LYS A 64 -1.20 8.38 5.53
C LYS A 64 -0.11 8.01 4.52
N LYS A 65 0.66 8.96 4.01
CA LYS A 65 1.85 8.66 3.17
C LYS A 65 2.75 7.61 3.85
N ASN A 66 3.22 6.62 3.09
CA ASN A 66 3.98 5.44 3.57
C ASN A 66 3.20 4.44 4.46
N SER A 67 1.87 4.47 4.46
CA SER A 67 1.02 3.49 5.16
C SER A 67 1.06 2.06 4.61
N GLY A 68 1.54 1.87 3.38
CA GLY A 68 1.60 0.54 2.75
C GLY A 68 0.49 0.24 1.74
N LYS A 69 -0.31 1.25 1.33
CA LYS A 69 -1.36 1.13 0.29
C LYS A 69 -0.96 0.22 -0.89
N GLY A 70 0.08 0.62 -1.63
CA GLY A 70 0.56 -0.17 -2.77
C GLY A 70 1.08 -1.57 -2.41
N THR A 71 1.56 -1.80 -1.17
CA THR A 71 1.94 -3.15 -0.72
C THR A 71 0.71 -4.03 -0.54
N TYR A 72 -0.35 -3.52 0.10
CA TYR A 72 -1.59 -4.27 0.27
C TYR A 72 -2.25 -4.59 -1.06
N SER A 73 -2.31 -3.63 -2.00
CA SER A 73 -2.81 -3.85 -3.35
C SER A 73 -2.02 -4.96 -4.07
N LYS A 74 -0.68 -4.93 -3.98
CA LYS A 74 0.18 -5.96 -4.59
C LYS A 74 -0.05 -7.35 -4.01
N LEU A 75 -0.26 -7.46 -2.70
CA LEU A 75 -0.57 -8.74 -2.06
C LEU A 75 -1.95 -9.25 -2.48
N LEU A 76 -2.95 -8.38 -2.63
CA LEU A 76 -4.25 -8.77 -3.18
C LEU A 76 -4.11 -9.22 -4.64
N THR A 77 -3.32 -8.54 -5.45
CA THR A 77 -3.00 -8.97 -6.82
C THR A 77 -2.24 -10.30 -6.84
N GLU A 78 -1.34 -10.56 -5.89
CA GLU A 78 -0.64 -11.85 -5.71
C GLU A 78 -1.63 -12.99 -5.43
N ILE A 79 -2.69 -12.72 -4.66
CA ILE A 79 -3.73 -13.72 -4.30
C ILE A 79 -4.69 -13.98 -5.46
N PHE A 80 -5.24 -12.93 -6.07
CA PHE A 80 -6.35 -13.04 -7.03
C PHE A 80 -5.93 -12.98 -8.50
N GLY A 81 -4.69 -12.59 -8.79
CA GLY A 81 -4.15 -12.47 -10.15
C GLY A 81 -4.30 -11.08 -10.77
N GLU A 82 -3.34 -10.73 -11.63
CA GLU A 82 -3.33 -9.47 -12.39
C GLU A 82 -4.45 -9.38 -13.42
N ASP A 83 -5.03 -10.50 -13.84
CA ASP A 83 -6.18 -10.55 -14.74
C ASP A 83 -7.48 -10.15 -14.04
N LYS A 84 -7.55 -10.25 -12.71
CA LYS A 84 -8.73 -9.93 -11.89
C LYS A 84 -8.65 -8.59 -11.19
N ILE A 85 -7.47 -8.23 -10.68
CA ILE A 85 -7.27 -7.01 -9.89
C ILE A 85 -6.33 -6.07 -10.62
N ALA A 86 -6.69 -4.77 -10.62
CA ALA A 86 -5.83 -3.69 -11.07
C ALA A 86 -5.59 -2.68 -9.94
N HIS A 87 -4.32 -2.40 -9.67
CA HIS A 87 -3.93 -1.28 -8.83
C HIS A 87 -3.69 -0.03 -9.69
N VAL A 88 -4.44 1.03 -9.42
CA VAL A 88 -4.39 2.27 -10.18
C VAL A 88 -3.87 3.40 -9.32
N SER A 89 -2.59 3.73 -9.51
CA SER A 89 -1.93 4.86 -8.83
C SER A 89 -2.14 6.13 -9.64
N VAL A 90 -2.90 7.08 -9.09
CA VAL A 90 -3.12 8.39 -9.72
C VAL A 90 -1.79 9.13 -9.93
N GLY A 91 -0.82 8.95 -9.03
CA GLY A 91 0.49 9.55 -9.16
C GLY A 91 1.28 9.00 -10.34
N ASP A 92 1.18 7.70 -10.61
CA ASP A 92 1.81 7.07 -11.77
C ASP A 92 1.12 7.49 -13.06
N LEU A 93 -0.21 7.53 -13.09
CA LEU A 93 -0.95 8.01 -14.27
C LEU A 93 -0.57 9.43 -14.66
N VAL A 94 -0.41 10.33 -13.68
CA VAL A 94 0.06 11.69 -13.94
C VAL A 94 1.50 11.68 -14.47
N ARG A 95 2.40 10.90 -13.87
CA ARG A 95 3.79 10.79 -14.36
C ARG A 95 3.89 10.25 -15.78
N GLU A 96 3.01 9.34 -16.18
CA GLU A 96 2.94 8.84 -17.55
C GLU A 96 2.61 9.96 -18.56
N THR A 97 1.97 11.03 -18.11
CA THR A 97 1.71 12.21 -18.94
C THR A 97 2.90 13.17 -19.02
N ASP A 98 3.95 13.01 -18.20
CA ASP A 98 5.13 13.89 -18.22
C ASP A 98 5.92 13.76 -19.54
N ASP A 99 5.95 12.57 -20.17
CA ASP A 99 6.42 12.39 -21.55
C ASP A 99 5.30 12.70 -22.55
N TRP A 100 4.97 13.98 -22.64
CA TRP A 100 3.85 14.46 -23.44
C TRP A 100 3.97 14.08 -24.94
N LYS A 101 5.18 14.06 -25.48
CA LYS A 101 5.45 13.74 -26.90
C LYS A 101 5.05 12.31 -27.26
N SER A 102 5.22 11.38 -26.33
CA SER A 102 4.78 10.00 -26.49
C SER A 102 3.28 9.87 -26.16
N PHE A 103 2.84 10.49 -25.05
CA PHE A 103 1.49 10.35 -24.54
C PHE A 103 0.42 10.78 -25.55
N VAL A 104 0.62 11.87 -26.30
CA VAL A 104 -0.34 12.35 -27.32
C VAL A 104 -0.64 11.35 -28.44
N LYS A 105 0.23 10.36 -28.65
CA LYS A 105 0.06 9.34 -29.68
C LYS A 105 -0.75 8.13 -29.20
N THR A 106 -1.10 8.09 -27.92
CA THR A 106 -1.79 6.95 -27.30
C THR A 106 -3.31 7.01 -27.52
N LYS A 107 -3.96 5.84 -27.51
CA LYS A 107 -5.44 5.76 -27.48
C LYS A 107 -6.02 6.39 -26.21
N ARG A 108 -5.28 6.34 -25.10
CA ARG A 108 -5.67 6.95 -23.82
C ARG A 108 -5.82 8.47 -23.93
N PHE A 109 -4.89 9.13 -24.62
CA PHE A 109 -4.97 10.57 -24.87
C PHE A 109 -6.25 10.98 -25.60
N LEU A 110 -6.64 10.22 -26.63
CA LEU A 110 -7.88 10.48 -27.37
C LEU A 110 -9.12 10.33 -26.47
N LYS A 111 -9.15 9.30 -25.61
CA LYS A 111 -10.22 9.11 -24.62
C LYS A 111 -10.25 10.21 -23.58
N LEU A 112 -9.08 10.57 -23.03
CA LEU A 112 -8.93 11.67 -22.09
C LEU A 112 -9.51 12.96 -22.66
N LYS A 113 -9.15 13.34 -23.90
CA LYS A 113 -9.69 14.52 -24.58
C LYS A 113 -11.21 14.43 -24.75
N LYS A 114 -11.75 13.24 -25.06
CA LYS A 114 -13.20 13.01 -25.16
C LYS A 114 -13.92 13.17 -23.82
N TYR A 115 -13.33 12.65 -22.74
CA TYR A 115 -13.93 12.64 -21.40
C TYR A 115 -13.76 13.94 -20.62
N TYR A 116 -12.73 14.70 -20.93
CA TYR A 116 -12.42 15.93 -20.21
C TYR A 116 -13.58 16.94 -20.30
N ARG A 117 -14.00 17.43 -19.14
CA ARG A 117 -14.97 18.51 -18.96
C ARG A 117 -14.48 19.36 -17.79
N GLY A 118 -14.07 20.59 -18.04
CA GLY A 118 -13.53 21.45 -16.99
C GLY A 118 -13.53 22.92 -17.38
N TYR A 119 -13.20 23.76 -16.41
CA TYR A 119 -13.23 25.23 -16.54
C TYR A 119 -12.10 25.80 -17.40
N ILE A 120 -10.99 25.08 -17.53
CA ILE A 120 -9.83 25.45 -18.34
C ILE A 120 -9.88 24.66 -19.64
N SER A 121 -9.48 25.25 -20.76
CA SER A 121 -9.45 24.53 -22.03
C SER A 121 -8.45 23.37 -21.98
N PHE A 122 -8.73 22.28 -22.70
CA PHE A 122 -7.84 21.12 -22.72
C PHE A 122 -6.44 21.52 -23.20
N ASP A 123 -6.36 22.31 -24.28
CA ASP A 123 -5.09 22.72 -24.88
C ASP A 123 -4.26 23.64 -23.96
N GLU A 124 -4.90 24.47 -23.12
CA GLU A 124 -4.20 25.25 -22.08
C GLU A 124 -3.59 24.36 -21.00
N ILE A 125 -4.31 23.33 -20.54
CA ILE A 125 -3.77 22.36 -19.57
C ILE A 125 -2.54 21.68 -20.16
N VAL A 126 -2.66 21.20 -21.40
CA VAL A 126 -1.57 20.55 -22.14
C VAL A 126 -0.36 21.46 -22.28
N ALA A 127 -0.55 22.72 -22.66
CA ALA A 127 0.52 23.70 -22.76
C ALA A 127 1.17 23.98 -21.40
N SER A 128 0.38 24.04 -20.33
CA SER A 128 0.87 24.25 -18.96
C SER A 128 1.70 23.08 -18.42
N LEU A 129 1.40 21.85 -18.84
CA LEU A 129 2.14 20.64 -18.46
C LEU A 129 3.42 20.49 -19.28
N SER A 130 3.35 20.79 -20.57
CA SER A 130 4.50 20.74 -21.48
C SER A 130 5.61 21.75 -21.13
N SER A 131 5.26 22.80 -20.36
CA SER A 131 6.14 23.91 -20.00
C SER A 131 6.67 23.87 -18.56
N ARG A 132 6.34 22.87 -17.74
CA ARG A 132 6.65 22.91 -16.30
C ARG A 132 7.40 21.71 -15.73
N SER A 133 8.35 22.08 -14.86
CA SER A 133 8.83 21.37 -13.68
C SER A 133 7.73 21.28 -12.61
N THR A 134 7.19 20.08 -12.37
CA THR A 134 6.72 19.48 -11.10
C THR A 134 5.83 20.24 -10.08
N GLU A 135 5.53 21.53 -10.19
CA GLU A 135 4.98 22.32 -9.06
C GLU A 135 3.48 22.64 -9.14
N LYS A 136 2.81 22.55 -10.30
CA LYS A 136 1.37 22.85 -10.39
C LYS A 136 0.54 21.57 -10.28
N LEU A 137 -0.34 21.50 -9.28
CA LEU A 137 -1.35 20.45 -9.18
C LEU A 137 -2.27 20.49 -10.41
N LEU A 138 -2.50 19.33 -11.01
CA LEU A 138 -3.47 19.18 -12.09
C LEU A 138 -4.89 19.47 -11.59
N PRO A 139 -5.75 20.10 -12.41
CA PRO A 139 -7.17 20.25 -12.09
C PRO A 139 -7.80 18.89 -11.80
N THR A 140 -8.70 18.84 -10.81
CA THR A 140 -9.39 17.62 -10.40
C THR A 140 -10.12 16.97 -11.58
N GLU A 141 -10.76 17.76 -12.43
CA GLU A 141 -11.48 17.28 -13.61
C GLU A 141 -10.57 16.58 -14.63
N PHE A 142 -9.33 17.07 -14.77
CA PHE A 142 -8.34 16.42 -15.63
C PHE A 142 -7.90 15.08 -15.06
N ILE A 143 -7.64 15.01 -13.75
CA ILE A 143 -7.29 13.77 -13.05
C ILE A 143 -8.42 12.73 -13.20
N LEU A 144 -9.67 13.15 -12.98
CA LEU A 144 -10.84 12.26 -13.11
C LEU A 144 -11.03 11.78 -14.55
N ALA A 145 -10.86 12.64 -15.54
CA ALA A 145 -10.94 12.25 -16.95
C ALA A 145 -9.81 11.30 -17.36
N LEU A 146 -8.59 11.51 -16.85
CA LEU A 146 -7.45 10.62 -17.06
C LEU A 146 -7.67 9.26 -16.42
N LEU A 147 -8.17 9.25 -15.18
CA LEU A 147 -8.51 8.04 -14.45
C LEU A 147 -9.60 7.25 -15.17
N LYS A 148 -10.67 7.92 -15.63
CA LYS A 148 -11.72 7.29 -16.44
C LYS A 148 -11.16 6.68 -17.73
N ALA A 149 -10.31 7.42 -18.45
CA ALA A 149 -9.67 6.92 -19.68
C ALA A 149 -8.82 5.67 -19.43
N HIS A 150 -8.12 5.61 -18.30
CA HIS A 150 -7.33 4.45 -17.89
C HIS A 150 -8.23 3.27 -17.48
N ILE A 151 -9.28 3.50 -16.69
CA ILE A 151 -10.17 2.44 -16.22
C ILE A 151 -10.86 1.71 -17.38
N ASP A 152 -11.21 2.42 -18.45
CA ASP A 152 -11.75 1.77 -19.66
C ASP A 152 -10.81 0.74 -20.29
N GLU A 153 -9.50 0.84 -20.05
CA GLU A 153 -8.50 -0.11 -20.57
C GLU A 153 -8.45 -1.40 -19.73
N LEU A 154 -8.98 -1.36 -18.50
CA LEU A 154 -8.88 -2.45 -17.52
C LEU A 154 -9.98 -3.51 -17.66
N ARG A 155 -10.93 -3.35 -18.59
CA ARG A 155 -11.89 -4.39 -19.04
C ARG A 155 -12.62 -5.17 -17.92
N GLY A 156 -13.15 -4.49 -16.91
CA GLY A 156 -13.99 -5.15 -15.88
C GLY A 156 -13.19 -5.81 -14.74
N LYS A 157 -11.91 -5.50 -14.57
CA LYS A 157 -11.15 -5.85 -13.35
C LYS A 157 -11.72 -5.13 -12.13
N ALA A 158 -11.58 -5.72 -10.95
CA ALA A 158 -11.70 -4.99 -9.69
C ALA A 158 -10.54 -3.99 -9.55
N ILE A 159 -10.84 -2.77 -9.10
CA ILE A 159 -9.90 -1.64 -9.18
C ILE A 159 -9.61 -1.09 -7.79
N PHE A 160 -8.34 -1.00 -7.45
CA PHE A 160 -7.85 -0.34 -6.24
C PHE A 160 -7.20 0.98 -6.62
N ILE A 161 -7.90 2.09 -6.36
CA ILE A 161 -7.46 3.44 -6.67
C ILE A 161 -6.60 3.98 -5.51
N ASP A 162 -5.31 4.19 -5.76
CA ASP A 162 -4.37 4.84 -4.83
C ASP A 162 -4.17 6.31 -5.23
N GLY A 163 -4.51 7.19 -4.30
CA GLY A 163 -4.32 8.62 -4.46
C GLY A 163 -5.48 9.33 -5.13
N LEU A 164 -6.71 8.85 -4.92
CA LEU A 164 -7.96 9.59 -5.03
C LEU A 164 -8.87 9.18 -3.86
N PRO A 165 -9.49 10.12 -3.13
CA PRO A 165 -9.26 11.58 -3.13
C PRO A 165 -7.91 12.00 -2.53
N ARG A 166 -7.29 13.08 -3.04
CA ARG A 166 -6.10 13.75 -2.44
C ARG A 166 -6.39 15.09 -1.77
N GLY A 167 -7.57 15.63 -2.02
CA GLY A 167 -8.06 16.89 -1.49
C GLY A 167 -9.52 16.72 -1.05
N MET A 168 -9.98 17.61 -0.17
CA MET A 168 -11.33 17.56 0.38
C MET A 168 -12.39 17.75 -0.71
N ASP A 169 -12.10 18.58 -1.72
CA ASP A 169 -12.90 18.78 -2.92
C ASP A 169 -13.11 17.48 -3.72
N GLN A 170 -12.15 16.54 -3.63
CA GLN A 170 -12.19 15.27 -4.34
C GLN A 170 -13.09 14.22 -3.68
N ILE A 171 -13.46 14.39 -2.41
CA ILE A 171 -14.32 13.44 -1.70
C ILE A 171 -15.69 13.36 -2.39
N SER A 172 -16.30 14.51 -2.66
CA SER A 172 -17.59 14.57 -3.36
C SER A 172 -17.52 13.88 -4.72
N TYR A 173 -16.41 14.05 -5.45
CA TYR A 173 -16.23 13.35 -6.73
C TYR A 173 -16.11 11.84 -6.55
N SER A 174 -15.35 11.36 -5.55
CA SER A 174 -15.22 9.91 -5.30
C SER A 174 -16.57 9.23 -5.02
N LEU A 175 -17.50 9.92 -4.36
CA LEU A 175 -18.84 9.40 -4.06
C LEU A 175 -19.70 9.13 -5.30
N TYR A 176 -19.51 9.92 -6.36
CA TYR A 176 -20.26 9.78 -7.61
C TYR A 176 -19.41 9.20 -8.74
N PHE A 177 -18.15 8.86 -8.46
CA PHE A 177 -17.22 8.46 -9.50
C PHE A 177 -17.63 7.13 -10.13
N ARG A 178 -18.23 6.20 -9.36
CA ARG A 178 -18.79 4.94 -9.89
C ARG A 178 -19.81 5.18 -11.01
N ASP A 179 -20.69 6.18 -10.86
CA ASP A 179 -21.73 6.53 -11.83
C ASP A 179 -21.13 7.17 -13.09
N ILE A 180 -19.93 7.74 -12.95
CA ILE A 180 -19.23 8.45 -14.02
C ILE A 180 -18.33 7.48 -14.83
N ILE A 181 -17.90 6.35 -14.26
CA ILE A 181 -17.01 5.40 -14.92
C ILE A 181 -17.79 4.34 -15.69
N ASN A 182 -17.93 4.57 -16.99
CA ASN A 182 -18.31 3.58 -18.00
C ASN A 182 -19.59 2.76 -17.67
N TYR A 183 -20.49 3.31 -16.84
CA TYR A 183 -21.75 2.65 -16.42
C TYR A 183 -21.54 1.20 -15.94
N ARG A 184 -20.44 0.95 -15.23
CA ARG A 184 -20.08 -0.40 -14.78
C ARG A 184 -21.01 -0.94 -13.69
N ASP A 185 -21.70 -0.04 -12.99
CA ASP A 185 -22.55 -0.36 -11.82
C ASP A 185 -21.81 -1.19 -10.76
N ASP A 186 -20.49 -0.98 -10.67
CA ASP A 186 -19.63 -1.67 -9.73
C ASP A 186 -19.94 -1.19 -8.29
N PRO A 187 -20.02 -2.10 -7.31
CA PRO A 187 -19.96 -1.73 -5.91
C PRO A 187 -18.68 -0.95 -5.61
N ASP A 188 -18.80 0.08 -4.78
CA ASP A 188 -17.67 0.90 -4.38
C ASP A 188 -17.61 1.12 -2.87
N PHE A 189 -16.38 1.21 -2.36
CA PHE A 189 -16.14 1.37 -0.93
C PHE A 189 -14.77 1.97 -0.64
N PHE A 190 -14.62 2.50 0.56
CA PHE A 190 -13.33 2.98 1.06
C PHE A 190 -12.58 1.85 1.78
N VAL A 191 -11.28 1.75 1.55
CA VAL A 191 -10.37 1.07 2.48
C VAL A 191 -9.57 2.15 3.19
N LEU A 192 -9.87 2.33 4.47
CA LEU A 192 -9.19 3.26 5.35
C LEU A 192 -8.08 2.50 6.08
N ILE A 193 -6.86 3.05 6.07
CA ILE A 193 -5.69 2.41 6.67
C ILE A 193 -5.17 3.27 7.82
N ASP A 194 -5.22 2.71 9.02
CA ASP A 194 -4.66 3.31 10.23
C ASP A 194 -3.29 2.73 10.55
N ILE A 195 -2.31 3.62 10.63
CA ILE A 195 -0.93 3.32 10.99
C ILE A 195 -0.39 4.46 11.86
N PRO A 196 0.31 4.15 12.96
CA PRO A 196 0.90 5.19 13.79
C PRO A 196 2.00 5.96 13.06
N GLU A 197 2.10 7.25 13.35
CA GLU A 197 3.16 8.12 12.82
C GLU A 197 4.56 7.65 13.24
N SER A 198 4.70 7.10 14.44
CA SER A 198 5.95 6.50 14.93
C SER A 198 6.43 5.35 14.04
N VAL A 199 5.52 4.54 13.50
CA VAL A 199 5.86 3.47 12.54
C VAL A 199 6.27 4.07 11.19
N ILE A 200 5.56 5.11 10.72
CA ILE A 200 5.92 5.83 9.47
C ILE A 200 7.32 6.44 9.58
N ASP A 201 7.64 7.04 10.73
CA ASP A 201 8.92 7.71 10.98
C ASP A 201 10.08 6.72 10.85
N GLU A 202 9.94 5.56 11.49
CA GLU A 202 10.91 4.47 11.46
C GLU A 202 11.03 3.82 10.07
N ARG A 203 9.90 3.69 9.36
CA ARG A 203 9.89 3.26 7.96
C ARG A 203 10.67 4.22 7.05
N MET A 204 10.61 5.53 7.33
CA MET A 204 11.33 6.56 6.57
C MET A 204 12.82 6.61 6.94
N LYS A 205 13.16 6.87 8.21
CA LYS A 205 14.54 7.10 8.68
C LYS A 205 15.52 6.00 8.27
N TYR A 206 15.06 4.76 8.23
CA TYR A 206 15.88 3.59 7.90
C TYR A 206 15.61 3.03 6.49
N ARG A 207 14.89 3.77 5.65
CA ARG A 207 14.58 3.37 4.27
C ARG A 207 15.84 3.33 3.43
N VAL A 208 15.98 2.24 2.68
CA VAL A 208 16.91 2.13 1.57
C VAL A 208 16.19 1.71 0.31
N VAL A 209 16.67 2.17 -0.83
CA VAL A 209 16.07 1.96 -2.13
C VAL A 209 17.11 1.38 -3.07
N CYS A 210 16.72 0.37 -3.86
CA CYS A 210 17.58 -0.12 -4.93
C CYS A 210 17.69 0.97 -6.02
N PRO A 211 18.90 1.40 -6.40
CA PRO A 211 19.05 2.45 -7.42
C PRO A 211 18.58 1.99 -8.80
N ILE A 212 18.59 0.67 -9.06
CA ILE A 212 18.23 0.05 -10.33
C ILE A 212 16.70 -0.11 -10.46
N CYS A 213 16.09 -0.97 -9.64
CA CYS A 213 14.66 -1.31 -9.77
C CYS A 213 13.73 -0.47 -8.87
N LYS A 214 14.27 0.49 -8.10
CA LYS A 214 13.52 1.33 -7.15
C LYS A 214 12.76 0.59 -6.03
N THR A 215 13.01 -0.71 -5.86
CA THR A 215 12.47 -1.48 -4.73
C THR A 215 12.93 -0.87 -3.41
N SER A 216 11.97 -0.65 -2.51
CA SER A 216 12.22 -0.11 -1.18
C SER A 216 12.34 -1.24 -0.15
N ARG A 217 13.30 -1.09 0.76
CA ARG A 217 13.53 -1.93 1.95
C ARG A 217 13.86 -1.04 3.14
N ASN A 218 14.08 -1.64 4.30
CA ASN A 218 14.39 -0.91 5.53
C ASN A 218 15.45 -1.64 6.34
N LYS A 219 16.53 -0.95 6.72
CA LYS A 219 17.66 -1.53 7.45
C LYS A 219 17.29 -2.09 8.83
N LYS A 220 16.17 -1.65 9.40
CA LYS A 220 15.71 -1.97 10.76
C LYS A 220 14.47 -2.86 10.77
N LEU A 221 13.54 -2.67 9.84
CA LEU A 221 12.19 -3.27 9.90
C LEU A 221 11.85 -4.21 8.72
N LEU A 222 12.61 -4.16 7.63
CA LEU A 222 12.33 -4.95 6.41
C LEU A 222 13.61 -5.14 5.62
N ILE A 223 14.48 -6.01 6.12
CA ILE A 223 15.79 -6.29 5.52
C ILE A 223 15.65 -7.10 4.23
N THR A 224 16.74 -7.22 3.48
CA THR A 224 16.82 -8.17 2.36
C THR A 224 17.42 -9.49 2.82
N SER A 225 17.28 -10.53 1.99
CA SER A 225 17.87 -11.85 2.24
C SER A 225 19.41 -11.85 2.32
N LYS A 226 20.08 -10.80 1.80
CA LYS A 226 21.53 -10.67 1.80
C LYS A 226 22.00 -9.31 2.32
N VAL A 227 22.90 -9.34 3.30
CA VAL A 227 23.54 -8.17 3.90
C VAL A 227 25.06 -8.29 3.76
N GLU A 228 25.71 -7.24 3.27
CA GLU A 228 27.17 -7.15 3.14
C GLU A 228 27.75 -6.22 4.19
N PHE A 229 28.86 -6.63 4.81
CA PHE A 229 29.68 -5.77 5.66
C PHE A 229 30.78 -5.11 4.83
N ASN A 230 30.95 -3.80 4.97
CA ASN A 230 32.07 -3.05 4.41
C ASN A 230 33.12 -2.79 5.51
N PRO A 231 34.29 -3.46 5.47
CA PRO A 231 35.32 -3.29 6.50
C PRO A 231 35.92 -1.89 6.58
N LYS A 232 35.92 -1.12 5.47
CA LYS A 232 36.51 0.23 5.44
C LYS A 232 35.71 1.20 6.29
N ASP A 233 34.39 1.16 6.12
CA ASP A 233 33.48 2.12 6.76
C ASP A 233 32.77 1.51 7.98
N LYS A 234 32.98 0.22 8.25
CA LYS A 234 32.30 -0.59 9.28
C LYS A 234 30.77 -0.53 9.16
N GLN A 235 30.25 -0.47 7.94
CA GLN A 235 28.82 -0.35 7.66
C GLN A 235 28.24 -1.63 7.05
N PHE A 236 26.96 -1.88 7.36
CA PHE A 236 26.16 -2.95 6.77
C PHE A 236 25.28 -2.40 5.65
N ASN A 237 25.33 -3.06 4.50
CA ASN A 237 24.59 -2.68 3.30
C ASN A 237 23.66 -3.82 2.87
N LEU A 238 22.39 -3.49 2.67
CA LEU A 238 21.43 -4.43 2.10
C LEU A 238 21.72 -4.59 0.60
N ILE A 239 21.63 -5.82 0.12
CA ILE A 239 21.74 -6.17 -1.29
C ILE A 239 20.35 -6.50 -1.82
N CYS A 240 19.99 -5.93 -2.97
CA CYS A 240 18.68 -6.10 -3.59
C CYS A 240 18.37 -7.59 -3.83
N ASP A 241 17.21 -8.02 -3.36
CA ASP A 241 16.69 -9.38 -3.49
C ASP A 241 15.42 -9.44 -4.34
N ASN A 242 15.05 -8.34 -5.00
CA ASN A 242 13.92 -8.32 -5.91
C ASN A 242 14.22 -9.19 -7.15
N PRO A 243 13.47 -10.28 -7.41
CA PRO A 243 13.72 -11.17 -8.56
C PRO A 243 13.68 -10.46 -9.91
N ASP A 244 12.83 -9.42 -10.04
CA ASP A 244 12.68 -8.64 -11.27
C ASP A 244 13.78 -7.59 -11.47
N CYS A 245 14.74 -7.50 -10.55
CA CYS A 245 15.84 -6.54 -10.66
C CYS A 245 16.93 -7.09 -11.60
N PRO A 246 17.34 -6.33 -12.64
CA PRO A 246 18.45 -6.73 -13.53
C PRO A 246 19.76 -7.04 -12.80
N GLU A 247 19.95 -6.42 -11.63
CA GLU A 247 21.12 -6.61 -10.75
C GLU A 247 20.75 -7.28 -9.41
N VAL A 248 19.76 -8.17 -9.40
CA VAL A 248 19.42 -8.98 -8.22
C VAL A 248 20.67 -9.67 -7.65
N GLY A 249 20.79 -9.68 -6.32
CA GLY A 249 21.93 -10.26 -5.60
C GLY A 249 23.24 -9.46 -5.68
N ARG A 250 23.26 -8.34 -6.42
CA ARG A 250 24.45 -7.48 -6.64
C ARG A 250 24.22 -6.01 -6.32
N ALA A 251 23.06 -5.45 -6.69
CA ALA A 251 22.78 -4.03 -6.48
C ALA A 251 22.72 -3.68 -4.99
N ARG A 252 23.61 -2.79 -4.56
CA ARG A 252 23.60 -2.22 -3.21
C ARG A 252 22.46 -1.24 -3.06
N MET A 253 21.69 -1.39 -1.99
CA MET A 253 20.62 -0.45 -1.67
C MET A 253 21.19 0.81 -1.05
N VAL A 254 20.65 1.96 -1.44
CA VAL A 254 21.12 3.28 -1.00
C VAL A 254 20.06 4.00 -0.17
N SER A 255 20.49 4.80 0.81
CA SER A 255 19.55 5.67 1.53
C SER A 255 18.91 6.67 0.57
N LYS A 256 17.67 7.04 0.84
CA LYS A 256 16.98 8.08 0.08
C LYS A 256 17.15 9.43 0.76
N GLU A 257 17.60 10.41 0.00
CA GLU A 257 17.87 11.77 0.49
C GLU A 257 16.62 12.40 1.14
N GLY A 258 16.81 13.03 2.30
CA GLY A 258 15.77 13.72 3.06
C GLY A 258 15.01 12.83 4.04
N ASP A 259 15.14 11.51 3.95
CA ASP A 259 14.47 10.57 4.87
C ASP A 259 15.05 10.61 6.28
N GLU A 260 16.30 11.06 6.44
CA GLU A 260 16.93 11.25 7.76
C GLU A 260 16.19 12.26 8.64
N LYS A 261 15.42 13.17 8.01
CA LYS A 261 14.58 14.17 8.69
C LYS A 261 13.26 13.60 9.21
N GLY A 262 13.01 12.31 8.99
CA GLY A 262 11.80 11.64 9.48
C GLY A 262 10.53 12.26 8.92
N LEU A 263 9.55 12.51 9.79
CA LEU A 263 8.22 13.01 9.39
C LEU A 263 8.17 14.49 9.04
N GLU A 264 9.11 15.31 9.53
CA GLU A 264 9.02 16.78 9.42
C GLU A 264 8.78 17.26 7.97
N PRO A 265 9.49 16.76 6.95
CA PRO A 265 9.29 17.21 5.56
C PRO A 265 7.91 16.86 4.97
N ILE A 266 7.15 15.97 5.63
CA ILE A 266 5.84 15.52 5.14
C ILE A 266 4.71 15.75 6.15
N ARG A 267 4.94 16.50 7.23
CA ARG A 267 3.97 16.66 8.32
C ARG A 267 2.63 17.23 7.85
N GLU A 268 2.66 18.30 7.07
CA GLU A 268 1.43 18.87 6.47
C GLU A 268 0.67 17.87 5.61
N ARG A 269 1.41 16.99 4.91
CA ARG A 269 0.80 15.94 4.09
C ARG A 269 0.13 14.87 4.95
N LEU A 270 0.76 14.47 6.05
CA LEU A 270 0.19 13.49 6.99
C LEU A 270 -1.08 14.02 7.66
N GLN A 271 -1.10 15.30 8.04
CA GLN A 271 -2.29 15.97 8.59
C GLN A 271 -3.45 15.97 7.59
N LYS A 272 -3.19 16.36 6.34
CA LYS A 272 -4.19 16.32 5.26
C LYS A 272 -4.69 14.90 4.98
N ASP A 273 -3.80 13.91 4.94
CA ASP A 273 -4.20 12.51 4.75
C ASP A 273 -5.08 12.03 5.92
N GLU A 274 -4.79 12.44 7.16
CA GLU A 274 -5.61 12.14 8.35
C GLU A 274 -6.99 12.80 8.29
N GLU A 275 -7.09 14.06 7.90
CA GLU A 275 -8.37 14.75 7.70
C GLU A 275 -9.23 14.07 6.63
N LEU A 276 -8.62 13.63 5.53
CA LEU A 276 -9.31 12.87 4.48
C LEU A 276 -9.87 11.55 5.02
N ILE A 277 -9.08 10.81 5.80
CA ILE A 277 -9.51 9.54 6.41
C ILE A 277 -10.67 9.78 7.38
N LYS A 278 -10.57 10.79 8.27
CA LYS A 278 -11.65 11.14 9.21
C LYS A 278 -12.94 11.54 8.49
N THR A 279 -12.80 12.31 7.41
CA THR A 279 -13.95 12.72 6.60
C THR A 279 -14.58 11.51 5.93
N ALA A 280 -13.79 10.69 5.24
CA ALA A 280 -14.27 9.45 4.61
C ALA A 280 -14.90 8.49 5.63
N PHE A 281 -14.36 8.40 6.84
CA PHE A 281 -14.92 7.63 7.94
C PHE A 281 -16.34 8.11 8.32
N SER A 282 -16.57 9.42 8.33
CA SER A 282 -17.86 10.02 8.70
C SER A 282 -18.95 9.92 7.62
N LEU A 283 -18.62 9.55 6.38
CA LEU A 283 -19.60 9.49 5.29
C LEU A 283 -20.60 8.35 5.52
N HIS A 284 -21.87 8.57 5.17
CA HIS A 284 -22.91 7.53 5.20
C HIS A 284 -23.21 7.05 3.77
N GLY A 285 -23.80 5.85 3.64
CA GLY A 285 -24.24 5.31 2.33
C GLY A 285 -23.15 4.68 1.46
N ILE A 286 -21.88 4.75 1.87
CA ILE A 286 -20.75 4.04 1.25
C ILE A 286 -20.09 3.10 2.27
N PRO A 287 -19.92 1.80 1.98
CA PRO A 287 -19.25 0.87 2.88
C PRO A 287 -17.78 1.23 3.10
N LYS A 288 -17.23 0.73 4.22
CA LYS A 288 -15.86 1.04 4.65
C LYS A 288 -15.21 -0.20 5.21
N ILE A 289 -14.01 -0.45 4.74
CA ILE A 289 -13.08 -1.42 5.30
C ILE A 289 -12.08 -0.65 6.17
N LEU A 290 -11.97 -1.06 7.43
CA LEU A 290 -11.10 -0.42 8.41
C LEU A 290 -9.89 -1.32 8.66
N ALA A 291 -8.76 -0.97 8.06
CA ALA A 291 -7.52 -1.74 8.14
C ALA A 291 -6.57 -1.12 9.18
N ARG A 292 -6.35 -1.82 10.30
CA ARG A 292 -5.44 -1.38 11.37
C ARG A 292 -4.09 -2.08 11.25
N ASN A 293 -2.99 -1.30 11.20
CA ASN A 293 -1.62 -1.84 11.09
C ASN A 293 -0.92 -2.06 12.45
N HIS A 294 -1.56 -1.78 13.58
CA HIS A 294 -0.93 -1.90 14.89
C HIS A 294 -1.87 -2.53 15.91
N VAL A 295 -1.30 -3.15 16.92
CA VAL A 295 -2.02 -3.79 18.02
C VAL A 295 -1.36 -3.42 19.35
N PRO A 296 -2.11 -3.05 20.40
CA PRO A 296 -1.55 -2.84 21.73
C PRO A 296 -0.77 -4.08 22.20
N VAL A 297 0.36 -3.88 22.89
CA VAL A 297 1.20 -4.99 23.39
C VAL A 297 0.39 -5.95 24.27
N ALA A 298 -0.52 -5.42 25.09
CA ALA A 298 -1.39 -6.21 25.96
C ALA A 298 -2.34 -7.15 25.20
N ASP A 299 -2.73 -6.78 23.98
CA ASP A 299 -3.70 -7.51 23.18
C ASP A 299 -3.06 -8.36 22.07
N ALA A 300 -1.77 -8.15 21.77
CA ALA A 300 -1.11 -8.75 20.61
C ALA A 300 -1.25 -10.28 20.57
N SER A 301 -0.92 -10.95 21.67
CA SER A 301 -1.00 -12.42 21.78
C SER A 301 -2.44 -12.95 21.68
N LYS A 302 -3.46 -12.13 21.94
CA LYS A 302 -4.86 -12.56 21.79
C LYS A 302 -5.26 -12.66 20.32
N TYR A 303 -4.75 -11.78 19.47
CA TYR A 303 -5.24 -11.60 18.10
C TYR A 303 -4.27 -12.07 17.02
N PHE A 304 -2.97 -12.13 17.31
CA PHE A 304 -1.92 -12.40 16.33
C PHE A 304 -0.89 -13.40 16.87
N ASP A 305 -0.26 -14.11 15.95
CA ASP A 305 0.89 -14.95 16.21
C ASP A 305 2.18 -14.11 16.10
N ASP A 306 3.23 -14.45 16.87
CA ASP A 306 4.43 -13.59 17.00
C ASP A 306 5.14 -13.30 15.67
N TYR A 307 5.06 -14.23 14.70
CA TYR A 307 5.67 -14.07 13.37
C TYR A 307 4.96 -13.06 12.47
N GLU A 308 3.77 -12.59 12.86
CA GLU A 308 2.97 -11.58 12.15
C GLU A 308 3.29 -10.16 12.62
N LEU A 309 3.95 -10.03 13.77
CA LEU A 309 4.42 -8.77 14.32
C LEU A 309 5.70 -8.33 13.58
N THR A 310 5.84 -7.03 13.32
CA THR A 310 7.04 -6.48 12.69
C THR A 310 8.21 -6.60 13.66
N PRO A 311 9.29 -7.34 13.34
CA PRO A 311 10.47 -7.41 14.19
C PRO A 311 11.42 -6.23 13.92
N GLU A 312 12.38 -6.06 14.82
CA GLU A 312 13.54 -5.19 14.63
C GLU A 312 14.78 -6.05 14.35
N TYR A 313 15.51 -5.69 13.31
CA TYR A 313 16.76 -6.31 12.90
C TYR A 313 17.97 -5.46 13.29
N SER A 314 19.02 -6.12 13.75
CA SER A 314 20.35 -5.53 13.94
C SER A 314 21.43 -6.44 13.39
N PHE A 315 22.57 -5.87 13.02
CA PHE A 315 23.65 -6.58 12.35
C PHE A 315 24.93 -6.55 13.18
N THR A 316 25.60 -7.69 13.23
CA THR A 316 26.91 -7.86 13.86
C THR A 316 27.84 -8.61 12.90
N TRP A 317 29.10 -8.23 12.84
CA TRP A 317 30.11 -8.93 12.03
C TRP A 317 30.75 -10.05 12.86
N ASP A 318 30.73 -11.27 12.34
CA ASP A 318 31.42 -12.42 12.92
C ASP A 318 32.81 -12.52 12.26
N GLU A 319 33.87 -12.11 12.99
CA GLU A 319 35.24 -12.09 12.49
C GLU A 319 35.80 -13.49 12.19
N GLU A 320 35.39 -14.50 12.95
CA GLU A 320 35.88 -15.88 12.79
C GLU A 320 35.32 -16.51 11.52
N LYS A 321 34.01 -16.37 11.31
CA LYS A 321 33.30 -16.94 10.17
C LYS A 321 33.29 -16.04 8.94
N LYS A 322 33.67 -14.77 9.11
CA LYS A 322 33.60 -13.72 8.08
C LYS A 322 32.20 -13.60 7.47
N ILE A 323 31.18 -13.65 8.31
CA ILE A 323 29.76 -13.52 7.92
C ILE A 323 29.07 -12.41 8.71
N VAL A 324 28.03 -11.84 8.10
CA VAL A 324 27.11 -10.94 8.81
C VAL A 324 26.11 -11.79 9.60
N LYS A 325 26.10 -11.64 10.92
CA LYS A 325 25.06 -12.20 11.79
C LYS A 325 23.92 -11.20 11.91
N VAL A 326 22.72 -11.64 11.52
CA VAL A 326 21.46 -10.89 11.67
C VAL A 326 20.83 -11.31 13.00
N ASN A 327 20.55 -10.34 13.86
CA ASN A 327 19.83 -10.55 15.11
C ASN A 327 18.43 -9.95 14.99
N GLU A 328 17.42 -10.72 15.36
CA GLU A 328 16.01 -10.33 15.33
C GLU A 328 15.49 -10.20 16.77
N LYS A 329 14.70 -9.17 17.05
CA LYS A 329 14.02 -9.00 18.34
C LYS A 329 12.64 -8.37 18.15
N SER A 330 11.79 -8.53 19.16
CA SER A 330 10.48 -7.89 19.20
C SER A 330 10.62 -6.36 19.18
N TRP A 331 9.78 -5.70 18.39
CA TRP A 331 9.78 -4.25 18.22
C TRP A 331 8.43 -3.65 18.63
N THR A 332 8.50 -2.58 19.42
CA THR A 332 7.33 -1.86 19.93
C THR A 332 7.52 -0.37 19.77
N VAL A 333 6.42 0.34 19.49
CA VAL A 333 6.37 1.81 19.43
C VAL A 333 5.09 2.32 20.08
N LYS A 334 5.06 3.59 20.46
CA LYS A 334 3.81 4.23 20.89
C LYS A 334 2.95 4.55 19.68
N ASP A 335 1.67 4.23 19.76
CA ASP A 335 0.70 4.66 18.76
C ASP A 335 0.39 6.18 18.87
N ASP A 336 -0.48 6.68 17.99
CA ASP A 336 -0.88 8.10 17.97
C ASP A 336 -1.67 8.53 19.23
N ASN A 337 -2.10 7.58 20.07
CA ASN A 337 -2.76 7.81 21.36
C ASN A 337 -1.80 7.60 22.55
N GLY A 338 -0.53 7.27 22.30
CA GLY A 338 0.50 7.04 23.32
C GLY A 338 0.54 5.62 23.89
N VAL A 339 -0.25 4.69 23.36
CA VAL A 339 -0.31 3.28 23.79
C VAL A 339 0.84 2.49 23.18
N LEU A 340 1.58 1.75 24.01
CA LEU A 340 2.66 0.89 23.52
C LEU A 340 2.07 -0.26 22.69
N SER A 341 2.50 -0.36 21.44
CA SER A 341 1.92 -1.22 20.42
C SER A 341 2.99 -1.90 19.56
N HIS A 342 2.64 -3.06 19.01
CA HIS A 342 3.37 -3.68 17.90
C HIS A 342 2.83 -3.15 16.57
N SER A 343 3.71 -2.98 15.59
CA SER A 343 3.34 -2.86 14.17
C SER A 343 3.12 -4.26 13.61
N LEU A 344 2.17 -4.41 12.70
CA LEU A 344 1.91 -5.65 11.98
C LEU A 344 2.66 -5.66 10.64
N LEU A 345 3.12 -6.84 10.23
CA LEU A 345 3.55 -7.07 8.85
C LEU A 345 2.37 -6.87 7.89
N ALA A 346 2.64 -6.78 6.58
CA ALA A 346 1.58 -6.51 5.61
C ALA A 346 0.53 -7.65 5.48
N PRO A 347 0.90 -8.94 5.47
CA PRO A 347 -0.06 -10.04 5.32
C PRO A 347 -1.23 -10.07 6.34
N PRO A 348 -1.02 -9.92 7.66
CA PRO A 348 -2.14 -9.89 8.61
C PRO A 348 -3.11 -8.71 8.38
N VAL A 349 -2.61 -7.57 7.90
CA VAL A 349 -3.49 -6.44 7.51
C VAL A 349 -4.31 -6.78 6.27
N VAL A 350 -3.73 -7.51 5.32
CA VAL A 350 -4.46 -7.97 4.11
C VAL A 350 -5.54 -8.99 4.48
N ILE A 351 -5.30 -9.89 5.45
CA ILE A 351 -6.35 -10.76 5.98
C ILE A 351 -7.52 -9.94 6.54
N SER A 352 -7.24 -8.90 7.31
CA SER A 352 -8.29 -8.00 7.82
C SER A 352 -9.08 -7.33 6.69
N ILE A 353 -8.45 -7.01 5.56
CA ILE A 353 -9.11 -6.45 4.37
C ILE A 353 -9.97 -7.53 3.69
N ILE A 354 -9.45 -8.74 3.50
CA ILE A 354 -10.16 -9.86 2.85
C ILE A 354 -11.44 -10.23 3.61
N LYS A 355 -11.37 -10.35 4.94
CA LYS A 355 -12.54 -10.63 5.79
C LYS A 355 -13.65 -9.60 5.60
N GLN A 356 -13.28 -8.31 5.65
CA GLN A 356 -14.23 -7.22 5.46
C GLN A 356 -14.70 -7.07 4.00
N LEU A 357 -13.90 -7.49 3.01
CA LEU A 357 -14.31 -7.49 1.60
C LEU A 357 -15.50 -8.44 1.37
N VAL A 358 -15.45 -9.64 1.94
CA VAL A 358 -16.57 -10.60 1.88
C VAL A 358 -17.82 -10.01 2.52
N GLU A 359 -17.69 -9.37 3.69
CA GLU A 359 -18.81 -8.71 4.38
C GLU A 359 -19.41 -7.55 3.56
N VAL A 360 -18.57 -6.68 3.01
CA VAL A 360 -19.00 -5.50 2.23
C VAL A 360 -19.66 -5.89 0.90
N LEU A 361 -19.24 -7.01 0.32
CA LEU A 361 -19.80 -7.55 -0.93
C LEU A 361 -20.96 -8.53 -0.69
N GLU A 362 -21.34 -8.78 0.56
CA GLU A 362 -22.42 -9.68 0.97
C GLU A 362 -22.27 -11.12 0.40
N LEU A 363 -21.04 -11.67 0.47
CA LEU A 363 -20.68 -12.99 -0.12
C LEU A 363 -20.77 -14.18 0.85
#